data_AF-A0A669EWW8-F1
#
_entry.id   AF-A0A669EWW8-F1
#
_cell.length_a   1.000
_cell.length_b   1.000
_cell.length_c   1.000
_cell.angle_alpha   90.00
_cell.angle_beta   90.00
_cell.angle_gamma   90.00
#
_symmetry.space_group_name_H-M   'P 1'
#
loop_
_entity.id
_entity.type
_entity.pdbx_description
1 polymer ?
#
loop_
_entity_poly.entity_id
_entity_poly.type
_entity_poly.pdbx_seq_one_letter_code
_entity_poly.pdbx_strand_id
1 'polypeptide(L)' 'MTMKGGRGSKMNKYRSPLVSRYASKEMSYNFSDKKKFITWRKLWIFLAKAEKV' A
#
# COMPACT_ATOMS: atom_id res chain seq x y z
N MET A 1 -25.06 22.72 -7.55
CA MET A 1 -25.04 22.14 -6.19
C MET A 1 -24.71 20.66 -6.33
N THR A 2 -23.72 20.01 -5.71
CA THR A 2 -22.74 20.28 -4.65
C THR A 2 -21.48 19.46 -4.96
N MET A 3 -20.30 20.01 -4.65
CA MET A 3 -19.01 19.30 -4.71
C MET A 3 -18.94 18.19 -3.64
N LYS A 4 -18.32 17.04 -3.96
CA LYS A 4 -17.23 16.35 -3.19
C LYS A 4 -17.13 14.84 -3.52
N GLY A 5 -15.91 14.38 -3.80
CA GLY A 5 -15.55 12.94 -3.78
C GLY A 5 -14.09 12.72 -4.16
N GLY A 6 -13.21 12.67 -3.15
CA GLY A 6 -11.75 12.82 -3.28
C GLY A 6 -11.02 11.78 -4.15
N ARG A 7 -9.96 12.25 -4.82
CA ARG A 7 -8.95 11.48 -5.57
C ARG A 7 -8.05 10.62 -4.67
N GLY A 8 -8.62 9.79 -3.79
CA GLY A 8 -7.84 9.09 -2.77
C GLY A 8 -8.40 7.72 -2.37
N SER A 9 -8.40 6.74 -3.28
CA SER A 9 -8.86 5.38 -2.91
C SER A 9 -8.36 4.23 -3.79
N LYS A 10 -7.31 4.44 -4.61
CA LYS A 10 -6.87 3.45 -5.61
C LYS A 10 -5.54 2.71 -5.29
N MET A 11 -4.90 3.02 -4.14
CA MET A 11 -3.58 2.48 -3.74
C MET A 11 -3.63 1.48 -2.56
N ASN A 12 -4.79 1.36 -1.89
CA ASN A 12 -4.94 0.50 -0.69
C ASN A 12 -5.33 -0.95 -1.02
N LYS A 13 -5.55 -1.26 -2.31
CA LYS A 13 -5.98 -2.58 -2.76
C LYS A 13 -5.09 -3.03 -3.91
N TYR A 14 -4.62 -4.27 -3.85
CA TYR A 14 -3.94 -4.91 -4.97
C TYR A 14 -4.89 -5.00 -6.18
N ARG A 15 -4.46 -4.51 -7.35
CA ARG A 15 -5.28 -4.51 -8.58
C ARG A 15 -5.07 -5.81 -9.34
N SER A 16 -5.93 -6.79 -9.09
CA SER A 16 -6.08 -7.98 -9.94
C SER A 16 -7.53 -8.49 -9.84
N PRO A 17 -8.14 -8.98 -10.94
CA PRO A 17 -9.52 -9.47 -10.96
C PRO A 17 -9.78 -10.63 -9.97
N LEU A 18 -8.72 -11.35 -9.56
CA LEU A 18 -8.81 -12.42 -8.55
C LEU A 18 -9.01 -11.86 -7.13
N VAL A 19 -8.52 -10.66 -6.86
CA VAL A 19 -8.47 -10.07 -5.51
C VAL A 19 -9.82 -9.47 -5.13
N SER A 20 -10.54 -8.88 -6.10
CA SER A 20 -11.82 -8.22 -5.84
C SER A 20 -12.93 -9.17 -5.42
N ARG A 21 -12.83 -10.46 -5.75
CA ARG A 21 -13.88 -11.45 -5.51
C ARG A 21 -13.55 -12.47 -4.42
N TYR A 22 -12.27 -12.81 -4.23
CA TYR A 22 -11.87 -13.94 -3.37
C TYR A 22 -10.92 -13.58 -2.22
N ALA A 23 -10.28 -12.41 -2.25
CA ALA A 23 -9.29 -12.06 -1.24
C ALA A 23 -9.91 -11.31 -0.04
N SER A 24 -9.49 -11.64 1.17
CA SER A 24 -9.83 -10.89 2.37
C SER A 24 -9.27 -9.45 2.30
N LYS A 25 -9.90 -8.53 3.04
CA LYS A 25 -9.46 -7.11 3.09
C LYS A 25 -8.00 -6.98 3.54
N GLU A 26 -7.59 -7.82 4.49
CA GLU A 26 -6.21 -7.87 5.00
C GLU A 26 -5.23 -8.36 3.95
N MET A 27 -5.58 -9.42 3.22
CA MET A 27 -4.75 -9.96 2.14
C MET A 27 -4.58 -8.96 1.00
N SER A 28 -5.68 -8.29 0.62
CA SER A 28 -5.65 -7.23 -0.40
C SER A 28 -4.77 -6.05 0.01
N TYR A 29 -4.70 -5.73 1.30
CA TYR A 29 -3.84 -4.68 1.85
C TYR A 29 -2.37 -5.11 1.92
N ASN A 30 -2.08 -6.35 2.31
CA ASN A 30 -0.71 -6.87 2.37
C ASN A 30 -0.01 -6.79 1.01
N PHE A 31 -0.75 -7.06 -0.07
CA PHE A 31 -0.26 -6.93 -1.44
C PHE A 31 -0.56 -5.57 -2.10
N SER A 32 -1.00 -4.58 -1.33
CA SER A 32 -1.27 -3.24 -1.85
C SER A 32 0.01 -2.45 -2.12
N ASP A 33 -0.04 -1.55 -3.11
CA ASP A 33 1.05 -0.62 -3.42
C ASP A 33 1.42 0.23 -2.20
N LYS A 34 0.43 0.64 -1.39
CA LYS A 34 0.67 1.35 -0.14
C LYS A 34 1.59 0.56 0.81
N LYS A 35 1.29 -0.73 1.05
CA LYS A 35 2.11 -1.57 1.94
C LYS A 35 3.51 -1.81 1.36
N LYS A 36 3.62 -2.00 0.04
CA LYS A 36 4.90 -2.15 -0.67
C LYS A 36 5.82 -0.94 -0.46
N PHE A 37 5.35 0.27 -0.79
CA PHE A 37 6.18 1.47 -0.69
C PHE A 37 6.52 1.86 0.75
N ILE A 38 5.61 1.66 1.70
CA ILE A 38 5.91 1.87 3.12
C ILE A 38 7.01 0.92 3.58
N THR A 39 6.93 -0.36 3.20
CA THR A 39 7.93 -1.37 3.58
C THR A 39 9.30 -1.03 2.99
N TRP A 40 9.38 -0.63 1.73
CA TRP A 40 10.64 -0.22 1.10
C TRP A 40 11.30 0.97 1.81
N ARG A 41 10.52 2.01 2.14
CA ARG A 41 11.06 3.16 2.89
C ARG A 41 11.59 2.75 4.27
N LYS A 42 10.91 1.83 4.96
CA LYS A 42 11.40 1.30 6.24
C LYS A 42 12.73 0.57 6.07
N LEU A 43 12.87 -0.24 5.04
CA LEU A 43 14.13 -0.94 4.74
C LEU A 43 15.26 0.05 4.49
N TRP A 44 15.04 1.13 3.73
CA TRP A 44 16.05 2.18 3.55
C TRP A 44 16.43 2.88 4.85
N ILE A 45 15.47 3.16 5.73
CA ILE A 45 15.78 3.74 7.05
C ILE A 45 16.61 2.77 7.88
N PHE A 46 16.28 1.47 7.86
CA PHE A 46 17.06 0.46 8.57
C PHE A 46 18.45 0.30 8.00
N LEU A 47 18.59 0.33 6.68
CA LEU A 47 19.87 0.30 5.99
C LEU A 47 20.72 1.51 6.40
N ALA A 48 20.18 2.73 6.29
CA ALA A 48 20.89 3.95 6.69
C ALA A 48 21.28 3.95 8.18
N LYS A 49 20.47 3.35 9.07
CA LYS A 49 20.82 3.18 10.48
C LYS A 49 21.96 2.17 10.68
N ALA A 50 21.98 1.10 9.91
CA ALA A 50 23.02 0.07 9.98
C ALA A 50 24.35 0.57 9.39
N GLU A 51 24.29 1.40 8.34
CA GLU A 51 25.47 2.01 7.71
C GLU A 51 26.07 3.16 8.52
N LYS A 52 25.28 3.81 9.39
CA LYS A 52 25.74 4.87 10.30
C LYS A 52 26.48 4.28 11.51
N VAL A 53 27.55 3.54 11.23
CA VAL A 53 28.60 3.13 12.18
C VAL A 53 29.39 4.37 12.61
#